data_AF-A0A950X9W7-F1
#
_entry.id   AF-A0A950X9W7-F1
#
_cell.length_a   1.000
_cell.length_b   1.000
_cell.length_c   1.000
_cell.angle_alpha   90.00
_cell.angle_beta   90.00
_cell.angle_gamma   90.00
#
_symmetry.space_group_name_H-M   'P 1'
#
loop_
_entity.id
_entity.type
_entity.pdbx_description
1 polymer ?
#
loop_
_entity_poly.entity_id
_entity_poly.type
_entity_poly.pdbx_seq_one_letter_code
_entity_poly.pdbx_strand_id
1 'polypeptide(L)'
;MRIDSNHSIWTNFGNEYWPADYFIDAKGRIRYHHFGEGEYEKSERVIKTLLKESGATGLDESVVHIAADGPEAPPSDDVESTETYVGYARAENFASPERMASDARRNYSSPAQLALNQWGLSGVWKIASEKATLASTHGKILFRFHARDVHMVLGPPRKGDVVRFKVTMNGAVLGDDHGSDSGIDGMGEVREPRMYQLV
;
A
#
# COMPACT_ATOMS: atom_id res chain seq x y z
N MET A 1 -3.29 -22.28 0.55
CA MET A 1 -3.21 -20.91 1.09
C MET A 1 -2.58 -20.99 2.47
N ARG A 2 -1.36 -20.45 2.66
CA ARG A 2 -0.70 -20.41 3.97
C ARG A 2 -0.79 -18.97 4.47
N ILE A 3 -1.46 -18.77 5.60
CA ILE A 3 -1.64 -17.46 6.22
C ILE A 3 -0.51 -17.29 7.24
N ASP A 4 0.44 -16.37 7.01
CA ASP A 4 1.51 -16.06 7.97
C ASP A 4 1.11 -14.89 8.88
N SER A 5 0.10 -15.13 9.73
CA SER A 5 -0.42 -14.13 10.67
C SER A 5 0.58 -13.65 11.72
N ASN A 6 1.73 -14.32 11.85
CA ASN A 6 2.75 -14.05 12.87
C ASN A 6 4.05 -13.47 12.29
N HIS A 7 4.08 -13.07 11.01
CA HIS A 7 5.27 -12.56 10.33
C HIS A 7 6.52 -13.46 10.47
N SER A 8 6.30 -14.76 10.69
CA SER A 8 7.35 -15.71 11.04
C SER A 8 8.15 -16.16 9.81
N ILE A 9 7.50 -16.18 8.64
CA ILE A 9 8.13 -16.37 7.34
C ILE A 9 8.69 -15.03 6.87
N TRP A 10 7.92 -13.95 7.07
CA TRP A 10 8.30 -12.57 6.73
C TRP A 10 9.65 -12.14 7.34
N THR A 11 9.86 -12.40 8.63
CA THR A 11 11.09 -12.06 9.35
C THR A 11 12.25 -12.99 8.97
N ASN A 12 11.98 -14.28 8.76
CA ASN A 12 13.00 -15.28 8.38
C ASN A 12 13.54 -15.07 6.95
N PHE A 13 12.78 -14.41 6.08
CA PHE A 13 13.21 -14.04 4.73
C PHE A 13 13.81 -12.63 4.66
N GLY A 14 13.79 -11.86 5.76
CA GLY A 14 14.25 -10.46 5.76
C GLY A 14 13.41 -9.57 4.84
N ASN A 15 12.12 -9.88 4.68
CA ASN A 15 11.26 -9.15 3.76
C ASN A 15 10.87 -7.79 4.35
N GLU A 16 11.11 -6.70 3.62
CA GLU A 16 10.73 -5.34 4.04
C GLU A 16 9.71 -4.68 3.09
N TYR A 17 9.34 -5.37 2.00
CA TYR A 17 8.58 -4.79 0.89
C TYR A 17 7.33 -5.61 0.54
N TRP A 18 6.31 -4.92 0.03
CA TRP A 18 5.11 -5.53 -0.56
C TRP A 18 4.83 -4.87 -1.93
N PRO A 19 4.51 -5.64 -3.00
CA PRO A 19 4.60 -7.10 -3.07
C PRO A 19 6.06 -7.56 -3.04
N ALA A 20 6.26 -8.82 -2.66
CA ALA A 20 7.57 -9.47 -2.70
C ALA A 20 7.40 -10.91 -3.17
N ASP A 21 8.06 -11.25 -4.27
CA ASP A 21 8.03 -12.58 -4.86
C ASP A 21 9.33 -13.33 -4.55
N TYR A 22 9.22 -14.56 -4.07
CA TYR A 22 10.36 -15.46 -3.85
C TYR A 22 10.18 -16.72 -4.70
N PHE A 23 11.11 -16.96 -5.63
CA PHE A 23 11.06 -18.10 -6.53
C PHE A 23 11.93 -19.24 -5.99
N ILE A 24 11.29 -20.37 -5.75
CA ILE A 24 11.90 -21.54 -5.10
C ILE A 24 12.00 -22.69 -6.11
N ASP A 25 13.17 -23.33 -6.19
CA ASP A 25 13.38 -24.48 -7.07
C ASP A 25 12.75 -25.78 -6.53
N ALA A 26 12.71 -26.81 -7.36
CA ALA A 26 12.18 -28.13 -6.99
C ALA A 26 12.93 -28.81 -5.82
N LYS A 27 14.09 -28.26 -5.40
CA LYS A 27 14.88 -28.73 -4.25
C LYS A 27 14.65 -27.87 -2.99
N GLY A 28 13.70 -26.93 -3.03
CA GLY A 28 13.35 -26.07 -1.91
C GLY A 28 14.31 -24.89 -1.68
N ARG A 29 15.18 -24.55 -2.63
CA ARG A 29 16.13 -23.43 -2.51
C ARG A 29 15.57 -22.18 -3.16
N ILE A 30 15.71 -21.02 -2.50
CA ILE A 30 15.39 -19.72 -3.09
C ILE A 30 16.42 -19.45 -4.20
N ARG A 31 15.94 -19.16 -5.40
CA ARG A 31 16.78 -18.90 -6.59
C ARG A 31 16.68 -17.47 -7.09
N TYR A 32 15.61 -16.78 -6.74
CA TYR A 32 15.38 -15.39 -7.09
C TYR A 32 14.40 -14.75 -6.11
N HIS A 33 14.51 -13.45 -5.92
CA HIS A 33 13.54 -12.64 -5.21
C HIS A 33 13.31 -11.33 -5.96
N HIS A 34 12.08 -10.83 -5.95
CA HIS A 34 11.70 -9.53 -6.48
C HIS A 34 10.94 -8.76 -5.40
N PHE A 35 11.24 -7.47 -5.28
CA PHE A 35 10.59 -6.55 -4.36
C PHE A 35 9.93 -5.44 -5.15
N GLY A 36 8.69 -5.09 -4.79
CA GLY A 36 7.89 -4.11 -5.51
C GLY A 36 7.07 -4.74 -6.64
N GLU A 37 6.26 -3.91 -7.28
CA GLU A 37 5.45 -4.28 -8.43
C GLU A 37 6.25 -4.09 -9.74
N GLY A 38 6.12 -5.04 -10.68
CA GLY A 38 6.78 -4.97 -11.98
C GLY A 38 7.69 -6.17 -12.27
N GLU A 39 8.61 -6.00 -13.21
CA GLU A 39 9.59 -7.03 -13.63
C GLU A 39 8.97 -8.40 -14.00
N TYR A 40 7.70 -8.41 -14.41
CA TYR A 40 6.92 -9.61 -14.72
C TYR A 40 7.62 -10.50 -15.75
N GLU A 41 8.28 -9.91 -16.75
CA GLU A 41 9.04 -10.64 -17.75
C GLU A 41 10.27 -11.36 -17.18
N LYS A 42 10.97 -10.73 -16.22
CA LYS A 42 12.10 -11.37 -15.53
C LYS A 42 11.60 -12.46 -14.60
N SER A 43 10.53 -12.21 -13.86
CA SER A 43 9.85 -13.20 -13.03
C SER A 43 9.39 -14.41 -13.84
N GLU A 44 8.78 -14.22 -15.00
CA GLU A 44 8.36 -15.29 -15.90
C GLU A 44 9.56 -16.08 -16.45
N ARG A 45 10.64 -15.41 -16.86
CA ARG A 45 11.88 -16.09 -17.30
C ARG A 45 12.50 -16.93 -16.18
N VAL A 46 12.46 -16.47 -14.94
CA VAL A 46 12.91 -17.24 -13.78
C VAL A 46 12.03 -18.47 -13.58
N ILE A 47 10.70 -18.33 -13.58
CA ILE A 47 9.76 -19.47 -13.48
C ILE A 47 10.06 -20.51 -14.56
N LYS A 48 10.20 -20.09 -15.82
CA LYS A 48 10.51 -21.00 -16.95
C LYS A 48 11.84 -21.71 -16.77
N THR A 49 12.86 -21.00 -16.26
CA THR A 49 14.17 -21.59 -15.95
C THR A 49 14.04 -22.67 -14.88
N LEU A 50 13.32 -22.39 -13.79
CA LEU A 50 13.10 -23.36 -12.72
C LEU A 50 12.28 -24.57 -13.17
N LEU A 51 11.28 -24.36 -14.03
CA LEU A 51 10.50 -25.45 -14.63
C LEU A 51 11.36 -26.33 -15.54
N LYS A 52 12.21 -25.74 -16.41
CA LYS A 52 13.17 -26.49 -17.24
C LYS A 52 14.14 -27.31 -16.38
N GLU A 53 14.69 -26.71 -15.32
CA GLU A 53 15.57 -27.41 -14.37
C GLU A 53 14.88 -28.58 -13.64
N SER A 54 13.56 -28.52 -13.49
CA SER A 54 12.73 -29.60 -12.91
C SER A 54 12.34 -30.70 -13.90
N GLY A 55 12.75 -30.57 -15.18
CA GLY A 55 12.50 -31.55 -16.23
C GLY A 55 11.22 -31.32 -17.05
N ALA A 56 10.59 -30.13 -16.95
CA ALA A 56 9.46 -29.79 -17.78
C ALA A 56 9.86 -29.63 -19.27
N THR A 57 9.13 -30.29 -20.17
CA THR A 57 9.31 -30.23 -21.62
C THR A 57 8.09 -29.58 -22.29
N GLY A 58 8.29 -28.88 -23.41
CA GLY A 58 7.19 -28.24 -24.16
C GLY A 58 6.76 -26.88 -23.60
N LEU A 59 7.64 -26.18 -22.89
CA LEU A 59 7.39 -24.83 -22.42
C LEU A 59 7.46 -23.84 -23.58
N ASP A 60 6.45 -22.97 -23.68
CA ASP A 60 6.46 -21.84 -24.60
C ASP A 60 7.53 -20.81 -24.17
N GLU A 61 8.47 -20.51 -25.07
CA GLU A 61 9.56 -19.56 -24.80
C GLU A 61 9.13 -18.10 -24.98
N SER A 62 7.96 -17.84 -25.55
CA SER A 62 7.43 -16.48 -25.67
C SER A 62 7.12 -15.92 -24.28
N VAL A 63 7.67 -14.76 -23.95
CA VAL A 63 7.30 -14.02 -22.75
C VAL A 63 5.94 -13.40 -23.01
N VAL A 64 4.98 -13.58 -22.10
CA VAL A 64 3.68 -12.94 -22.23
C VAL A 64 3.87 -11.47 -21.87
N HIS A 65 3.89 -10.61 -22.88
CA HIS A 65 3.82 -9.17 -22.65
C HIS A 65 2.39 -8.82 -22.24
N ILE A 66 2.16 -8.75 -20.93
CA ILE A 66 0.98 -8.10 -20.40
C ILE A 66 1.24 -6.60 -20.51
N ALA A 67 0.75 -5.97 -21.58
CA ALA A 67 0.53 -4.54 -21.59
C ALA A 67 -0.64 -4.30 -20.63
N ALA A 68 -0.34 -4.20 -19.34
CA ALA A 68 -1.33 -3.89 -18.33
C ALA A 68 -1.73 -2.42 -18.51
N ASP A 69 -2.98 -2.20 -18.90
CA ASP A 69 -3.60 -0.88 -18.96
C ASP A 69 -4.39 -0.65 -17.66
N GLY A 70 -4.31 0.57 -17.11
CA GLY A 70 -5.05 0.96 -15.91
C GLY A 70 -4.35 0.57 -14.59
N PRO A 71 -5.08 0.06 -13.58
CA PRO A 71 -4.57 -0.15 -12.22
C PRO A 71 -3.36 -1.08 -12.09
N GLU A 72 -3.14 -1.94 -13.09
CA GLU A 72 -2.08 -2.96 -13.12
C GLU A 72 -0.84 -2.50 -13.92
N ALA A 73 -0.86 -1.27 -14.43
CA ALA A 73 0.27 -0.71 -15.16
C ALA A 73 1.47 -0.53 -14.20
N PRO A 74 2.71 -0.83 -14.64
CA PRO A 74 3.89 -0.67 -13.79
C PRO A 74 3.98 0.76 -13.25
N PRO A 75 4.54 0.96 -12.03
CA PRO A 75 4.76 2.28 -11.48
C PRO A 75 5.58 3.13 -12.45
N SER A 76 5.25 4.42 -12.57
CA SER A 76 6.06 5.32 -13.39
C SER A 76 7.43 5.54 -12.76
N ASP A 77 8.44 5.87 -13.56
CA ASP A 77 9.76 6.28 -13.08
C ASP A 77 9.74 7.67 -12.39
N ASP A 78 8.56 8.29 -12.27
CA ASP A 78 8.34 9.66 -11.80
C ASP A 78 7.59 9.67 -10.45
N VAL A 79 8.07 8.85 -9.51
CA VAL A 79 7.55 8.75 -8.14
C VAL A 79 8.56 9.37 -7.17
N GLU A 80 8.17 10.48 -6.53
CA GLU A 80 8.99 11.14 -5.51
C GLU A 80 8.45 10.90 -4.07
N SER A 81 7.29 10.26 -3.95
CA SER A 81 6.71 9.88 -2.67
C SER A 81 7.05 8.44 -2.29
N THR A 82 7.78 8.28 -1.19
CA THR A 82 8.06 6.98 -0.59
C THR A 82 6.89 6.49 0.28
N GLU A 83 6.98 5.24 0.75
CA GLU A 83 6.05 4.71 1.73
C GLU A 83 5.99 5.61 2.98
N THR A 84 4.76 5.98 3.38
CA THR A 84 4.50 6.91 4.48
C THR A 84 3.78 6.19 5.60
N TYR A 85 4.42 6.11 6.77
CA TYR A 85 3.88 5.43 7.95
C TYR A 85 3.17 6.41 8.89
N VAL A 86 1.96 6.03 9.35
CA VAL A 86 1.15 6.86 10.27
C VAL A 86 1.32 6.51 11.75
N GLY A 87 1.95 5.38 12.06
CA GLY A 87 2.26 4.95 13.42
C GLY A 87 3.50 5.64 13.98
N TYR A 88 3.51 5.97 15.28
CA TYR A 88 4.57 6.82 15.84
C TYR A 88 5.98 6.21 15.80
N ALA A 89 6.12 4.90 15.59
CA ALA A 89 7.44 4.25 15.56
C ALA A 89 8.21 4.51 14.25
N ARG A 90 7.50 4.80 13.16
CA ARG A 90 8.08 5.03 11.82
C ARG A 90 7.58 6.31 11.16
N ALA A 91 6.75 7.08 11.87
CA ALA A 91 6.17 8.29 11.33
C ALA A 91 7.24 9.36 11.08
N GLU A 92 7.35 9.75 9.81
CA GLU A 92 8.15 10.88 9.35
C GLU A 92 7.24 11.91 8.69
N ASN A 93 7.72 13.16 8.55
CA ASN A 93 7.03 14.23 7.83
C ASN A 93 5.60 14.56 8.32
N PHE A 94 5.31 14.27 9.60
CA PHE A 94 4.05 14.66 10.24
C PHE A 94 4.00 16.18 10.47
N ALA A 95 2.95 16.82 9.93
CA ALA A 95 2.86 18.28 9.81
C ALA A 95 1.63 18.90 10.47
N SER A 96 0.78 18.13 11.18
CA SER A 96 -0.28 18.76 12.00
C SER A 96 0.34 19.74 13.02
N PRO A 97 -0.35 20.84 13.36
CA PRO A 97 0.17 21.83 14.32
C PRO A 97 0.46 21.24 15.70
N GLU A 98 -0.33 20.27 16.13
CA GLU A 98 -0.14 19.58 17.39
C GLU A 98 0.94 18.51 17.28
N ARG A 99 1.82 18.42 18.29
CA ARG A 99 2.77 17.30 18.39
C ARG A 99 2.05 15.96 18.40
N MET A 100 2.62 14.99 17.67
CA MET A 100 2.19 13.60 17.69
C MET A 100 2.20 13.06 19.12
N ALA A 101 1.10 12.45 19.53
CA ALA A 101 0.95 11.81 20.83
C ALA A 101 0.97 10.29 20.71
N SER A 102 1.95 9.66 21.34
CA SER A 102 2.09 8.20 21.39
C SER A 102 1.09 7.57 22.36
N ASP A 103 0.33 6.59 21.88
CA ASP A 103 -0.67 5.79 22.61
C ASP A 103 -1.76 6.56 23.35
N ALA A 104 -1.90 7.86 23.06
CA ALA A 104 -2.90 8.73 23.64
C ALA A 104 -3.85 9.26 22.56
N ARG A 105 -5.12 9.49 22.95
CA ARG A 105 -6.07 10.20 22.12
C ARG A 105 -5.73 11.68 22.12
N ARG A 106 -5.67 12.28 20.94
CA ARG A 106 -5.44 13.72 20.77
C ARG A 106 -6.32 14.25 19.65
N ASN A 107 -6.83 15.46 19.83
CA ASN A 107 -7.47 16.21 18.76
C ASN A 107 -6.37 16.89 17.94
N TYR A 108 -6.42 16.69 16.63
CA TYR A 108 -5.50 17.31 15.66
C TYR A 108 -6.27 18.26 14.76
N SER A 109 -5.56 19.28 14.30
CA SER A 109 -6.05 20.27 13.35
C SER A 109 -5.37 20.08 12.00
N SER A 110 -6.10 20.34 10.91
CA SER A 110 -5.52 20.28 9.57
C SER A 110 -4.32 21.24 9.45
N PRO A 111 -3.19 20.79 8.90
CA PRO A 111 -2.11 21.69 8.53
C PRO A 111 -2.60 22.71 7.50
N ALA A 112 -2.16 23.96 7.62
CA ALA A 112 -2.54 25.02 6.68
C ALA A 112 -1.93 24.81 5.29
N GLN A 113 -0.71 24.25 5.26
CA GLN A 113 0.03 23.92 4.05
C GLN A 113 0.84 22.64 4.30
N LEU A 114 1.10 21.88 3.25
CA LEU A 114 1.94 20.69 3.26
C LEU A 114 3.05 20.87 2.22
N ALA A 115 4.30 20.59 2.61
CA ALA A 115 5.38 20.33 1.66
C ALA A 115 5.22 18.93 1.05
N LEU A 116 5.96 18.63 -0.02
CA LEU A 116 5.95 17.29 -0.62
C LEU A 116 6.31 16.24 0.45
N ASN A 117 5.60 15.11 0.44
CA ASN A 117 5.72 13.99 1.37
C ASN A 117 5.32 14.30 2.83
N GLN A 118 4.73 15.47 3.08
CA GLN A 118 4.15 15.78 4.39
C GLN A 118 2.69 15.37 4.48
N TRP A 119 2.31 14.91 5.66
CA TRP A 119 0.94 14.52 5.98
C TRP A 119 0.49 15.07 7.33
N GLY A 120 -0.82 15.12 7.54
CA GLY A 120 -1.41 15.58 8.79
C GLY A 120 -2.80 15.01 9.02
N LEU A 121 -3.30 15.20 10.23
CA LEU A 121 -4.58 14.71 10.71
C LEU A 121 -5.51 15.85 11.11
N SER A 122 -6.81 15.62 10.98
CA SER A 122 -7.87 16.42 11.60
C SER A 122 -8.83 15.51 12.34
N GLY A 123 -9.30 15.95 13.51
CA GLY A 123 -10.20 15.19 14.39
C GLY A 123 -9.46 14.48 15.53
N VAL A 124 -10.17 13.62 16.27
CA VAL A 124 -9.60 12.92 17.42
C VAL A 124 -9.00 11.60 16.97
N TRP A 125 -7.69 11.43 17.10
CA TRP A 125 -6.98 10.22 16.71
C TRP A 125 -6.22 9.63 17.90
N LYS A 126 -6.15 8.30 17.95
CA LYS A 126 -5.18 7.57 18.78
C LYS A 126 -4.09 7.04 17.84
N ILE A 127 -2.85 7.45 18.07
CA ILE A 127 -1.70 6.96 17.29
C ILE A 127 -0.97 5.93 18.14
N ALA A 128 -1.01 4.68 17.70
CA ALA A 128 -0.24 3.57 18.26
C ALA A 128 1.09 3.43 17.49
N SER A 129 1.94 2.49 17.93
CA SER A 129 3.27 2.27 17.37
C SER A 129 3.27 2.15 15.84
N GLU A 130 2.33 1.39 15.28
CA GLU A 130 2.31 1.04 13.85
C GLU A 130 1.08 1.58 13.10
N LYS A 131 0.11 2.18 13.81
CA LYS A 131 -1.16 2.60 13.20
C LYS A 131 -1.77 3.83 13.87
N ALA A 132 -2.60 4.55 13.13
CA ALA A 132 -3.48 5.58 13.67
C ALA A 132 -4.94 5.13 13.59
N THR A 133 -5.73 5.36 14.64
CA THR A 133 -7.15 5.01 14.69
C THR A 133 -7.98 6.26 14.97
N LEU A 134 -8.95 6.53 14.10
CA LEU A 134 -9.91 7.61 14.29
C LEU A 134 -10.80 7.28 15.49
N ALA A 135 -10.85 8.20 16.46
CA ALA A 135 -11.61 8.07 17.70
C ALA A 135 -12.84 9.00 17.78
N SER A 136 -12.96 9.95 16.84
CA SER A 136 -14.17 10.77 16.63
C SER A 136 -15.03 10.24 15.48
N THR A 137 -16.26 10.72 15.35
CA THR A 137 -17.19 10.33 14.25
C THR A 137 -16.64 10.71 12.87
N HIS A 138 -15.95 11.84 12.78
CA HIS A 138 -15.33 12.33 11.54
C HIS A 138 -13.87 12.67 11.81
N GLY A 139 -13.06 12.53 10.77
CA GLY A 139 -11.66 12.96 10.75
C GLY A 139 -11.16 13.02 9.32
N LYS A 140 -9.97 13.59 9.14
CA LYS A 140 -9.32 13.69 7.84
C LYS A 140 -7.86 13.31 7.95
N ILE A 141 -7.34 12.76 6.87
CA ILE A 141 -5.91 12.63 6.60
C ILE A 141 -5.65 13.55 5.42
N LEU A 142 -4.66 14.44 5.55
CA LEU A 142 -4.19 15.28 4.46
C LEU A 142 -2.80 14.79 4.11
N PHE A 143 -2.52 14.60 2.83
CA PHE A 143 -1.22 14.17 2.34
C PHE A 143 -0.90 14.88 1.04
N ARG A 144 0.31 15.43 0.93
CA ARG A 144 0.83 15.96 -0.33
C ARG A 144 1.84 14.97 -0.87
N PHE A 145 1.57 14.43 -2.04
CA PHE A 145 2.36 13.37 -2.67
C PHE A 145 2.71 13.71 -4.12
N HIS A 146 3.59 12.92 -4.71
CA HIS A 146 3.96 12.89 -6.12
C HIS A 146 4.11 11.44 -6.57
N ALA A 147 3.02 10.92 -7.14
CA ALA A 147 2.91 9.58 -7.68
C ALA A 147 1.71 9.55 -8.64
N ARG A 148 1.65 8.54 -9.53
CA ARG A 148 0.48 8.27 -10.37
C ARG A 148 -0.69 7.77 -9.55
N ASP A 149 -0.45 6.78 -8.69
CA ASP A 149 -1.47 6.11 -7.87
C ASP A 149 -1.23 6.37 -6.39
N VAL A 150 -2.32 6.35 -5.60
CA VAL A 150 -2.23 6.40 -4.14
C VAL A 150 -2.94 5.22 -3.53
N HIS A 151 -2.18 4.44 -2.77
CA HIS A 151 -2.67 3.32 -2.00
C HIS A 151 -2.63 3.62 -0.51
N MET A 152 -3.59 3.08 0.24
CA MET A 152 -3.59 3.18 1.70
C MET A 152 -3.98 1.85 2.35
N VAL A 153 -3.20 1.40 3.33
CA VAL A 153 -3.58 0.25 4.15
C VAL A 153 -4.61 0.72 5.19
N LEU A 154 -5.83 0.23 5.07
CA LEU A 154 -6.97 0.59 5.91
C LEU A 154 -7.61 -0.67 6.48
N GLY A 155 -8.26 -0.53 7.64
CA GLY A 155 -9.05 -1.60 8.22
C GLY A 155 -10.13 -1.04 9.15
N PRO A 156 -11.28 -1.73 9.26
CA PRO A 156 -12.34 -1.30 10.16
C PRO A 156 -11.93 -1.48 11.62
N PRO A 157 -12.50 -0.71 12.56
CA PRO A 157 -12.15 -0.80 13.98
C PRO A 157 -12.49 -2.17 14.59
N ARG A 158 -13.52 -2.85 14.06
CA ARG A 158 -13.87 -4.24 14.40
C ARG A 158 -14.22 -5.01 13.13
N LYS A 159 -13.99 -6.33 13.18
CA LYS A 159 -14.37 -7.24 12.09
C LYS A 159 -15.89 -7.17 11.88
N GLY A 160 -16.30 -6.92 10.63
CA GLY A 160 -17.71 -6.81 10.24
C GLY A 160 -18.24 -5.37 10.22
N ASP A 161 -17.51 -4.40 10.77
CA ASP A 161 -17.87 -2.99 10.62
C ASP A 161 -17.59 -2.53 9.18
N VAL A 162 -18.40 -1.58 8.70
CA VAL A 162 -18.18 -0.87 7.43
C VAL A 162 -17.91 0.59 7.73
N VAL A 163 -16.76 1.09 7.31
CA VAL A 163 -16.39 2.50 7.46
C VAL A 163 -16.41 3.15 6.08
N ARG A 164 -17.25 4.17 5.91
CA ARG A 164 -17.28 4.96 4.69
C ARG A 164 -16.18 6.00 4.72
N PHE A 165 -15.53 6.21 3.58
CA PHE A 165 -14.58 7.29 3.39
C PHE A 165 -14.92 8.09 2.14
N LYS A 166 -14.31 9.28 2.05
CA LYS A 166 -14.31 10.11 0.86
C LYS A 166 -12.90 10.60 0.59
N VAL A 167 -12.44 10.43 -0.63
CA VAL A 167 -11.18 10.95 -1.15
C VAL A 167 -11.48 12.18 -2.00
N THR A 168 -10.60 13.18 -1.92
CA THR A 168 -10.63 14.37 -2.76
C THR A 168 -9.21 14.70 -3.15
N MET A 169 -8.97 15.02 -4.41
CA MET A 169 -7.67 15.47 -4.90
C MET A 169 -7.72 16.97 -5.13
N ASN A 170 -6.79 17.72 -4.52
CA ASN A 170 -6.73 19.19 -4.63
C ASN A 170 -8.08 19.90 -4.31
N GLY A 171 -8.90 19.31 -3.43
CA GLY A 171 -10.21 19.82 -3.04
C GLY A 171 -11.36 19.48 -4.00
N ALA A 172 -11.09 18.77 -5.11
CA ALA A 172 -12.09 18.30 -6.06
C ALA A 172 -12.39 16.79 -5.88
N VAL A 173 -13.47 16.32 -6.51
CA VAL A 173 -13.72 14.87 -6.67
C VAL A 173 -12.68 14.26 -7.61
N LEU A 174 -12.51 12.94 -7.54
CA LEU A 174 -11.46 12.24 -8.29
C LEU A 174 -11.72 12.24 -9.81
N GLY A 175 -12.96 12.06 -10.25
CA GLY A 175 -13.20 11.95 -11.69
C GLY A 175 -12.53 10.70 -12.25
N ASP A 176 -11.86 10.82 -13.38
CA ASP A 176 -11.13 9.72 -14.02
C ASP A 176 -9.89 9.27 -13.22
N ASP A 177 -9.43 10.07 -12.27
CA ASP A 177 -8.31 9.76 -11.35
C ASP A 177 -8.78 8.91 -10.15
N HIS A 178 -9.83 8.10 -10.31
CA HIS A 178 -10.34 7.27 -9.23
C HIS A 178 -9.64 5.91 -9.20
N GLY A 179 -9.19 5.49 -8.02
CA GLY A 179 -8.66 4.15 -7.82
C GLY A 179 -9.76 3.09 -7.85
N SER A 180 -9.37 1.82 -7.92
CA SER A 180 -10.33 0.69 -7.94
C SER A 180 -11.21 0.58 -6.68
N ASP A 181 -10.79 1.18 -5.56
CA ASP A 181 -11.53 1.17 -4.29
C ASP A 181 -12.28 2.48 -3.99
N SER A 182 -12.27 3.42 -4.94
CA SER A 182 -12.98 4.68 -4.83
C SER A 182 -13.87 4.90 -6.05
N GLY A 183 -15.06 5.45 -5.84
CA GLY A 183 -15.92 5.89 -6.93
C GLY A 183 -15.40 7.17 -7.58
N ILE A 184 -15.96 7.49 -8.74
CA ILE A 184 -15.73 8.76 -9.46
C ILE A 184 -16.02 10.01 -8.58
N ASP A 185 -16.93 9.87 -7.61
CA ASP A 185 -17.28 10.89 -6.61
C ASP A 185 -16.33 10.92 -5.39
N GLY A 186 -15.32 10.05 -5.39
CA GLY A 186 -14.33 9.82 -4.34
C GLY A 186 -14.83 8.96 -3.18
N MET A 187 -16.05 8.41 -3.23
CA MET A 187 -16.61 7.63 -2.13
C MET A 187 -16.11 6.17 -2.14
N GLY A 188 -15.87 5.61 -0.97
CA GLY A 188 -15.51 4.19 -0.84
C GLY A 188 -15.82 3.63 0.54
N GLU A 189 -15.59 2.33 0.70
CA GLU A 189 -15.89 1.60 1.94
C GLU A 189 -14.73 0.71 2.39
N VAL A 190 -14.32 0.87 3.65
CA VAL A 190 -13.40 -0.03 4.32
C VAL A 190 -14.21 -1.12 5.02
N ARG A 191 -13.92 -2.37 4.66
CA ARG A 191 -14.65 -3.57 5.13
C ARG A 191 -13.73 -4.60 5.77
N GLU A 192 -12.46 -4.61 5.37
CA GLU A 192 -11.46 -5.53 5.88
C GLU A 192 -10.08 -4.87 5.88
N PRO A 193 -9.12 -5.39 6.68
CA PRO A 193 -7.75 -4.91 6.63
C PRO A 193 -7.07 -5.32 5.32
N ARG A 194 -6.81 -4.37 4.43
CA ARG A 194 -6.01 -4.58 3.21
C ARG A 194 -5.48 -3.25 2.67
N MET A 195 -4.72 -3.32 1.58
CA MET A 195 -4.37 -2.16 0.77
C MET A 195 -5.58 -1.74 -0.07
N TYR A 196 -5.89 -0.44 -0.09
CA TYR A 196 -6.95 0.18 -0.85
C TYR A 196 -6.36 1.14 -1.89
N GLN A 197 -6.73 1.02 -3.16
CA GLN A 197 -6.32 1.95 -4.23
C GLN A 197 -7.32 3.11 -4.32
N LEU A 198 -6.85 4.31 -3.97
CA LEU A 198 -7.68 5.50 -3.77
C LEU A 198 -7.65 6.46 -4.95
N VAL A 199 -6.49 6.60 -5.59
CA VAL A 199 -6.25 7.38 -6.80
C VAL A 199 -5.62 6.41 -7.79
#